data_AF-A0A1B6LFQ7-F1
#
_entry.id   AF-A0A1B6LFQ7-F1
#
_cell.length_a   1.000
_cell.length_b   1.000
_cell.length_c   1.000
_cell.angle_alpha   90.00
_cell.angle_beta   90.00
_cell.angle_gamma   90.00
#
_symmetry.space_group_name_H-M   'P 1'
#
loop_
_entity.id
_entity.type
_entity.pdbx_description
1 polymer ?
#
loop_
_entity_poly.entity_id
_entity_poly.type
_entity_poly.pdbx_seq_one_letter_code
_entity_poly.pdbx_strand_id
1 'polypeptide(L)'
;IIVLEAADRIGGRVNTVEFGGVPIDKGAEFCTGEIDNRVYELAHPHSFLTSYQPLITANKSIFVNSSGGTYDNYLVQNLIAEAMVNVLFGEQLKHYNGSMADFFTPRLDELLLSKNVDPQLSDALKYKIPQLECVASAADSLDILGAWGSSTYTECEGDQILKWKNDTG
;
A
#
# COMPACT_ATOMS: atom_id res chain seq x y z
N ILE A 1 14.08 29.39 20.95
CA ILE A 1 14.36 28.24 20.05
C ILE A 1 14.49 28.82 18.65
N ILE A 2 15.53 28.46 17.90
CA ILE A 2 15.73 28.84 16.49
C ILE A 2 15.76 27.54 15.68
N VAL A 3 15.01 27.47 14.57
CA VAL A 3 15.00 26.34 13.64
C VAL A 3 15.61 26.81 12.32
N LEU A 4 16.51 26.00 11.76
CA LEU A 4 17.12 26.24 10.44
C LEU A 4 16.59 25.18 9.48
N GLU A 5 15.88 25.61 8.44
CA GLU A 5 15.34 24.78 7.37
C GLU A 5 16.06 25.15 6.07
N ALA A 6 16.50 24.13 5.32
CA ALA A 6 17.23 24.33 4.08
C ALA A 6 16.28 24.54 2.90
N ALA A 7 15.07 23.97 2.96
CA ALA A 7 14.02 24.21 1.99
C ALA A 7 13.40 25.61 2.17
N ASP A 8 12.73 26.08 1.12
CA ASP A 8 11.92 27.30 1.13
C ASP A 8 10.53 27.11 1.79
N ARG A 9 10.30 25.94 2.39
CA ARG A 9 9.07 25.56 3.10
C ARG A 9 9.36 24.68 4.30
N ILE A 10 8.45 24.66 5.24
CA ILE A 10 8.45 23.70 6.35
C ILE A 10 7.89 22.32 5.90
N GLY A 11 8.04 21.32 6.77
CA GLY A 11 7.38 20.01 6.64
C GLY A 11 8.26 18.88 6.07
N GLY A 12 9.42 19.20 5.49
CA GLY A 12 10.37 18.20 5.00
C GLY A 12 9.74 17.23 4.00
N ARG A 13 9.65 15.93 4.35
CA ARG A 13 9.04 14.89 3.50
C ARG A 13 7.52 14.83 3.56
N VAL A 14 6.86 15.68 4.35
CA VAL A 14 5.43 15.96 4.21
C VAL A 14 5.30 17.12 3.23
N ASN A 15 4.64 16.89 2.10
CA ASN A 15 4.64 17.86 1.00
C ASN A 15 3.40 17.74 0.11
N THR A 16 2.45 18.65 0.30
CA THR A 16 1.29 18.82 -0.57
C THR A 16 1.59 19.92 -1.58
N VAL A 17 1.32 19.67 -2.86
CA VAL A 17 1.51 20.65 -3.94
C VAL A 17 0.27 20.75 -4.81
N GLU A 18 0.09 21.90 -5.46
CA GLU A 18 -0.94 22.05 -6.48
C GLU A 18 -0.54 21.36 -7.79
N PHE A 19 -1.42 20.51 -8.31
CA PHE A 19 -1.28 19.88 -9.62
C PHE A 19 -2.60 19.91 -10.37
N GLY A 20 -2.67 20.68 -11.46
CA GLY A 20 -3.90 20.80 -12.25
C GLY A 20 -5.07 21.44 -11.50
N GLY A 21 -4.80 22.27 -10.49
CA GLY A 21 -5.82 22.90 -9.64
C GLY A 21 -6.38 21.99 -8.55
N VAL A 22 -5.68 20.89 -8.25
CA VAL A 22 -6.01 19.96 -7.18
C VAL A 22 -4.77 19.77 -6.31
N PRO A 23 -4.91 19.82 -4.97
CA PRO A 23 -3.82 19.48 -4.07
C PRO A 23 -3.49 17.98 -4.16
N ILE A 24 -2.21 17.66 -4.32
CA ILE A 24 -1.69 16.28 -4.31
C ILE A 24 -0.54 16.16 -3.31
N ASP A 25 -0.45 15.01 -2.64
CA ASP A 25 0.66 14.71 -1.74
C ASP A 25 1.81 14.06 -2.52
N LYS A 26 2.94 14.75 -2.59
CA LYS A 26 4.20 14.20 -3.13
C LYS A 26 5.08 13.54 -2.07
N GLY A 27 4.62 13.60 -0.82
CA GLY A 27 5.33 13.13 0.36
C GLY A 27 4.49 12.13 1.15
N ALA A 28 4.59 12.18 2.47
CA ALA A 28 3.73 11.37 3.34
C ALA A 28 2.24 11.72 3.09
N GLU A 29 1.46 10.71 2.68
CA GLU A 29 0.05 10.86 2.26
C GLU A 29 -0.92 10.16 3.24
N PHE A 30 -0.47 9.10 3.91
CA PHE A 30 -1.31 8.22 4.72
C PHE A 30 -1.09 8.40 6.23
N CYS A 31 -2.17 8.24 6.99
CA CYS A 31 -2.16 8.03 8.43
C CYS A 31 -2.73 6.62 8.71
N THR A 32 -1.86 5.62 8.83
CA THR A 32 -2.24 4.21 8.95
C THR A 32 -2.64 3.86 10.39
N GLY A 33 -3.93 3.70 10.66
CA GLY A 33 -4.46 3.34 11.98
C GLY A 33 -4.71 4.52 12.91
N GLU A 34 -5.57 4.29 13.89
CA GLU A 34 -6.14 5.28 14.81
C GLU A 34 -5.70 5.02 16.26
N ILE A 35 -5.45 3.76 16.62
CA ILE A 35 -5.05 3.34 17.97
C ILE A 35 -3.52 3.30 18.07
N ASP A 36 -2.98 3.86 19.16
CA ASP A 36 -1.54 3.99 19.42
C ASP A 36 -0.76 4.72 18.29
N ASN A 37 -1.46 5.52 17.49
CA ASN A 37 -0.89 6.32 16.42
C ASN A 37 -0.81 7.80 16.80
N ARG A 38 0.39 8.27 17.14
CA ARG A 38 0.62 9.68 17.53
C ARG A 38 0.26 10.68 16.42
N VAL A 39 0.37 10.31 15.15
CA VAL A 39 -0.02 11.18 14.03
C VAL A 39 -1.53 11.39 14.03
N TYR A 40 -2.30 10.30 14.21
CA TYR A 40 -3.75 10.36 14.32
C TYR A 40 -4.19 11.24 15.51
N GLU A 41 -3.62 11.01 16.69
CA GLU A 41 -3.93 11.79 17.90
C GLU A 41 -3.77 13.30 17.70
N LEU A 42 -2.76 13.71 16.92
CA LEU A 42 -2.48 15.10 16.63
C LEU A 42 -3.36 15.67 15.51
N ALA A 43 -3.65 14.90 14.47
CA ALA A 43 -4.34 15.39 13.27
C ALA A 43 -5.88 15.30 13.37
N HIS A 44 -6.40 14.23 13.98
CA HIS A 44 -7.84 13.94 14.04
C HIS A 44 -8.67 15.08 14.68
N PRO A 45 -8.27 15.69 15.82
CA PRO A 45 -9.04 16.78 16.44
C PRO A 45 -9.24 18.01 15.55
N HIS A 46 -8.43 18.17 14.52
CA HIS A 46 -8.49 19.28 13.57
C HIS A 46 -9.26 18.95 12.29
N SER A 47 -9.87 17.75 12.21
CA SER A 47 -10.60 17.29 11.01
C SER A 47 -9.74 17.26 9.74
N PHE A 48 -8.42 17.02 9.89
CA PHE A 48 -7.47 16.93 8.78
C PHE A 48 -7.41 15.57 8.09
N LEU A 49 -8.15 14.58 8.58
CA LEU A 49 -8.12 13.22 8.06
C LEU A 49 -9.47 12.84 7.45
N THR A 50 -9.43 12.04 6.38
CA THR A 50 -10.62 11.42 5.79
C THR A 50 -10.34 9.97 5.42
N SER A 51 -11.35 9.12 5.54
CA SER A 51 -11.26 7.69 5.21
C SER A 51 -11.44 7.46 3.72
N TYR A 52 -10.52 6.71 3.12
CA TYR A 52 -10.64 6.24 1.74
C TYR A 52 -11.24 4.82 1.65
N GLN A 53 -11.57 4.18 2.78
CA GLN A 53 -12.16 2.83 2.82
C GLN A 53 -13.38 2.64 1.90
N PRO A 54 -14.32 3.61 1.79
CA PRO A 54 -15.45 3.49 0.87
C PRO A 54 -15.10 3.42 -0.61
N LEU A 55 -13.87 3.76 -1.00
CA LEU A 55 -13.41 3.81 -2.39
C LEU A 55 -12.71 2.54 -2.85
N ILE A 56 -12.31 1.65 -1.94
CA ILE A 56 -11.50 0.46 -2.27
C ILE A 56 -12.30 -0.87 -2.24
N THR A 57 -13.62 -0.81 -2.12
CA THR A 57 -14.48 -2.01 -2.12
C THR A 57 -14.53 -2.69 -3.50
N ALA A 58 -14.80 -4.00 -3.53
CA ALA A 58 -14.87 -4.81 -4.75
C ALA A 58 -15.78 -4.24 -5.85
N ASN A 59 -16.89 -3.60 -5.46
CA ASN A 59 -17.84 -2.98 -6.37
C ASN A 59 -17.45 -1.56 -6.82
N LYS A 60 -16.30 -1.04 -6.36
CA LYS A 60 -15.74 0.26 -6.75
C LYS A 60 -14.49 0.13 -7.62
N SER A 61 -14.02 -1.10 -7.84
CA SER A 61 -12.90 -1.41 -8.72
C SER A 61 -13.37 -2.19 -9.95
N ILE A 62 -12.62 -2.14 -11.04
CA ILE A 62 -12.77 -3.07 -12.17
C ILE A 62 -11.39 -3.58 -12.57
N PHE A 63 -11.28 -4.88 -12.83
CA PHE A 63 -10.07 -5.48 -13.37
C PHE A 63 -10.30 -5.84 -14.83
N VAL A 64 -9.49 -5.27 -15.71
CA VAL A 64 -9.68 -5.36 -17.17
C VAL A 64 -8.36 -5.76 -17.80
N ASN A 65 -8.40 -6.70 -18.75
CA ASN A 65 -7.23 -7.08 -19.53
C ASN A 65 -7.02 -6.14 -20.74
N SER A 66 -5.95 -6.37 -21.50
CA SER A 66 -5.60 -5.54 -22.65
C SER A 66 -6.59 -5.61 -23.83
N SER A 67 -7.49 -6.60 -23.87
CA SER A 67 -8.55 -6.68 -24.88
C SER A 67 -9.87 -6.04 -24.44
N GLY A 68 -9.93 -5.48 -23.22
CA GLY A 68 -11.15 -4.92 -22.65
C GLY A 68 -12.04 -5.93 -21.95
N GLY A 69 -11.63 -7.21 -21.86
CA GLY A 69 -12.32 -8.24 -21.10
C GLY A 69 -12.16 -8.01 -19.59
N THR A 70 -13.26 -8.17 -18.85
CA THR A 70 -13.29 -7.98 -17.40
C THR A 70 -13.06 -9.30 -16.66
N TYR A 71 -12.29 -9.25 -15.57
CA TYR A 71 -12.17 -10.34 -14.62
C TYR A 71 -13.23 -10.24 -13.52
N ASP A 72 -13.49 -11.35 -12.83
CA ASP A 72 -14.30 -11.33 -11.61
C ASP A 72 -13.57 -10.57 -10.50
N ASN A 73 -14.16 -9.46 -10.04
CA ASN A 73 -13.54 -8.59 -9.05
C ASN A 73 -13.30 -9.28 -7.71
N TYR A 74 -14.20 -10.15 -7.28
CA TYR A 74 -14.07 -10.85 -6.00
C TYR A 74 -12.95 -11.88 -6.06
N LEU A 75 -12.86 -12.63 -7.17
CA LEU A 75 -11.75 -13.55 -7.41
C LEU A 75 -10.40 -12.80 -7.35
N VAL A 76 -10.26 -11.71 -8.09
CA VAL A 76 -9.00 -10.97 -8.15
C VAL A 76 -8.64 -10.37 -6.80
N GLN A 77 -9.59 -9.74 -6.10
CA GLN A 77 -9.33 -9.19 -4.77
C GLN A 77 -8.99 -10.26 -3.73
N ASN A 78 -9.64 -11.42 -3.77
CA ASN A 78 -9.32 -12.53 -2.87
C ASN A 78 -7.91 -13.07 -3.12
N LEU A 79 -7.49 -13.19 -4.38
CA LEU A 79 -6.13 -13.60 -4.72
C LEU A 79 -5.09 -12.58 -4.23
N ILE A 80 -5.36 -11.28 -4.41
CA ILE A 80 -4.50 -10.21 -3.90
C ILE A 80 -4.43 -10.27 -2.36
N ALA A 81 -5.57 -10.37 -1.68
CA ALA A 81 -5.61 -10.43 -0.22
C ALA A 81 -4.88 -11.66 0.34
N GLU A 82 -5.11 -12.84 -0.26
CA GLU A 82 -4.42 -14.07 0.13
C GLU A 82 -2.90 -13.97 -0.09
N ALA A 83 -2.48 -13.39 -1.22
CA ALA A 83 -1.06 -13.16 -1.50
C ALA A 83 -0.43 -12.16 -0.51
N MET A 84 -1.08 -11.04 -0.19
CA MET A 84 -0.55 -10.05 0.74
C MET A 84 -0.49 -10.60 2.17
N VAL A 85 -1.59 -11.16 2.68
CA VAL A 85 -1.69 -11.56 4.09
C VAL A 85 -0.96 -12.87 4.37
N ASN A 86 -1.18 -13.90 3.56
CA ASN A 86 -0.69 -15.25 3.88
C ASN A 86 0.68 -15.54 3.27
N VAL A 87 1.03 -14.87 2.17
CA VAL A 87 2.27 -15.14 1.44
C VAL A 87 3.33 -14.09 1.73
N LEU A 88 3.06 -12.82 1.46
CA LEU A 88 4.01 -11.72 1.62
C LEU A 88 4.35 -11.50 3.11
N PHE A 89 3.33 -11.36 3.95
CA PHE A 89 3.48 -11.14 5.40
C PHE A 89 3.31 -12.41 6.24
N GLY A 90 3.51 -13.59 5.64
CA GLY A 90 3.45 -14.87 6.33
C GLY A 90 4.53 -15.02 7.42
N GLU A 91 4.30 -15.94 8.38
CA GLU A 91 5.15 -16.09 9.58
C GLU A 91 6.64 -16.31 9.31
N GLN A 92 6.99 -16.87 8.15
CA GLN A 92 8.37 -17.15 7.77
C GLN A 92 9.16 -15.89 7.38
N LEU A 93 8.48 -14.78 7.06
CA LEU A 93 9.12 -13.53 6.63
C LEU A 93 10.15 -13.04 7.67
N LYS A 94 9.80 -13.14 8.97
CA LYS A 94 10.63 -12.70 10.10
C LYS A 94 11.91 -13.52 10.31
N HIS A 95 12.06 -14.64 9.61
CA HIS A 95 13.23 -15.51 9.69
C HIS A 95 13.97 -15.63 8.36
N TYR A 96 13.51 -14.92 7.32
CA TYR A 96 14.12 -14.97 6.02
C TYR A 96 15.26 -13.97 5.90
N ASN A 97 16.44 -14.46 5.53
CA ASN A 97 17.62 -13.63 5.29
C ASN A 97 17.78 -13.37 3.79
N GLY A 98 17.22 -12.25 3.34
CA GLY A 98 17.24 -11.83 1.93
C GLY A 98 16.26 -10.69 1.68
N SER A 99 16.07 -10.36 0.41
CA SER A 99 15.08 -9.35 0.04
C SER A 99 13.65 -9.88 0.18
N MET A 100 12.69 -8.97 0.23
CA MET A 100 11.27 -9.31 0.18
C MET A 100 10.91 -9.92 -1.18
N ALA A 101 11.56 -9.52 -2.27
CA ALA A 101 11.38 -10.13 -3.59
C ALA A 101 11.79 -11.61 -3.60
N ASP A 102 12.97 -11.93 -3.05
CA ASP A 102 13.48 -13.31 -2.95
C ASP A 102 12.55 -14.21 -2.12
N PHE A 103 11.95 -13.64 -1.07
CA PHE A 103 10.98 -14.33 -0.25
C PHE A 103 9.65 -14.53 -0.98
N PHE A 104 9.10 -13.46 -1.57
CA PHE A 104 7.71 -13.41 -2.01
C PHE A 104 7.50 -14.07 -3.37
N THR A 105 8.35 -13.78 -4.35
CA THR A 105 8.16 -14.19 -5.76
C THR A 105 7.91 -15.68 -5.94
N PRO A 106 8.77 -16.61 -5.43
CA PRO A 106 8.53 -18.04 -5.61
C PRO A 106 7.24 -18.52 -4.92
N ARG A 107 6.88 -17.92 -3.79
CA ARG A 107 5.67 -18.30 -3.04
C ARG A 107 4.40 -17.78 -3.69
N LEU A 108 4.45 -16.60 -4.33
CA LEU A 108 3.36 -16.10 -5.15
C LEU A 108 3.13 -17.01 -6.35
N ASP A 109 4.19 -17.46 -7.02
CA ASP A 109 4.10 -18.42 -8.12
C ASP A 109 3.41 -19.71 -7.68
N GLU A 110 3.82 -20.28 -6.55
CA GLU A 110 3.19 -21.47 -5.95
C GLU A 110 1.69 -21.26 -5.65
N LEU A 111 1.33 -20.12 -5.05
CA LEU A 111 -0.06 -19.78 -4.76
C LEU A 111 -0.89 -19.75 -6.05
N LEU A 112 -0.46 -18.99 -7.05
CA LEU A 112 -1.21 -18.82 -8.30
C LEU A 112 -1.35 -20.14 -9.07
N LEU A 113 -0.31 -20.98 -9.07
CA LEU A 113 -0.36 -22.33 -9.63
C LEU A 113 -1.35 -23.22 -8.87
N SER A 114 -1.32 -23.21 -7.53
CA SER A 114 -2.21 -24.04 -6.71
C SER A 114 -3.70 -23.71 -6.88
N LYS A 115 -4.01 -22.45 -7.20
CA LYS A 115 -5.37 -21.96 -7.44
C LYS A 115 -5.82 -22.13 -8.89
N ASN A 116 -4.96 -22.68 -9.75
CA ASN A 116 -5.21 -22.85 -11.19
C ASN A 116 -5.67 -21.53 -11.85
N VAL A 117 -5.00 -20.43 -11.51
CA VAL A 117 -5.30 -19.10 -12.06
C VAL A 117 -4.99 -19.08 -13.55
N ASP A 118 -5.86 -18.44 -14.34
CA ASP A 118 -5.63 -18.20 -15.76
C ASP A 118 -4.22 -17.61 -16.00
N PRO A 119 -3.44 -18.10 -16.99
CA PRO A 119 -2.07 -17.66 -17.19
C PRO A 119 -1.91 -16.14 -17.40
N GLN A 120 -2.83 -15.51 -18.14
CA GLN A 120 -2.76 -14.07 -18.38
C GLN A 120 -3.03 -13.28 -17.09
N LEU A 121 -4.00 -13.71 -16.30
CA LEU A 121 -4.27 -13.11 -14.99
C LEU A 121 -3.12 -13.36 -14.01
N SER A 122 -2.52 -14.56 -14.03
CA SER A 122 -1.38 -14.92 -13.20
C SER A 122 -0.19 -13.98 -13.45
N ASP A 123 0.20 -13.80 -14.71
CA ASP A 123 1.28 -12.87 -15.08
C ASP A 123 0.98 -11.43 -14.66
N ALA A 124 -0.27 -10.97 -14.84
CA ALA A 124 -0.69 -9.64 -14.40
C ALA A 124 -0.60 -9.48 -12.88
N LEU A 125 -0.99 -10.50 -12.11
CA LEU A 125 -0.93 -10.48 -10.64
C LEU A 125 0.50 -10.51 -10.11
N LYS A 126 1.41 -11.24 -10.77
CA LYS A 126 2.85 -11.24 -10.44
C LYS A 126 3.49 -9.87 -10.57
N TYR A 127 2.97 -9.03 -11.46
CA TYR A 127 3.40 -7.63 -11.57
C TYR A 127 2.65 -6.73 -10.57
N LYS A 128 1.33 -6.87 -10.49
CA LYS A 128 0.48 -5.94 -9.73
C LYS A 128 0.65 -6.07 -8.21
N ILE A 129 0.77 -7.28 -7.68
CA ILE A 129 0.82 -7.49 -6.22
C ILE A 129 2.09 -6.89 -5.60
N PRO A 130 3.30 -7.13 -6.15
CA PRO A 130 4.50 -6.45 -5.66
C PRO A 130 4.40 -4.93 -5.71
N GLN A 131 3.76 -4.37 -6.74
CA GLN A 131 3.56 -2.93 -6.84
C GLN A 131 2.67 -2.36 -5.73
N LEU A 132 1.65 -3.10 -5.28
CA LEU A 132 0.81 -2.65 -4.18
C LEU A 132 1.62 -2.49 -2.90
N GLU A 133 2.52 -3.42 -2.61
CA GLU A 133 3.43 -3.33 -1.47
C GLU A 133 4.44 -2.19 -1.64
N CYS A 134 5.05 -2.07 -2.83
CA CYS A 134 5.96 -0.97 -3.14
C CYS A 134 5.33 0.42 -2.88
N VAL A 135 4.04 0.58 -3.20
CA VAL A 135 3.29 1.82 -2.93
C VAL A 135 3.15 2.07 -1.43
N ALA A 136 2.85 1.02 -0.64
CA ALA A 136 2.73 1.14 0.81
C ALA A 136 4.08 1.43 1.51
N SER A 137 5.14 0.78 1.03
CA SER A 137 6.50 0.88 1.58
C SER A 137 7.32 2.04 1.00
N ALA A 138 6.76 2.83 0.08
CA ALA A 138 7.45 3.89 -0.66
C ALA A 138 8.79 3.43 -1.28
N ALA A 139 8.75 2.25 -1.93
CA ALA A 139 9.90 1.58 -2.52
C ALA A 139 9.72 1.36 -4.03
N ASP A 140 10.81 1.40 -4.79
CA ASP A 140 10.76 1.16 -6.24
C ASP A 140 10.65 -0.34 -6.58
N SER A 141 11.17 -1.21 -5.71
CA SER A 141 11.11 -2.67 -5.85
C SER A 141 11.10 -3.35 -4.48
N LEU A 142 10.59 -4.58 -4.43
CA LEU A 142 10.73 -5.45 -3.26
C LEU A 142 12.17 -5.95 -3.06
N ASP A 143 13.05 -5.83 -4.06
CA ASP A 143 14.46 -6.22 -3.96
C ASP A 143 15.25 -5.36 -2.96
N ILE A 144 14.83 -4.10 -2.77
CA ILE A 144 15.48 -3.15 -1.87
C ILE A 144 14.90 -3.21 -0.44
N LEU A 145 13.84 -3.99 -0.23
CA LEU A 145 13.23 -4.20 1.08
C LEU A 145 13.81 -5.48 1.69
N GLY A 146 14.31 -5.39 2.92
CA GLY A 146 14.75 -6.57 3.66
C GLY A 146 13.57 -7.31 4.27
N ALA A 147 13.41 -8.59 3.96
CA ALA A 147 12.29 -9.41 4.43
C ALA A 147 12.12 -9.35 5.97
N TRP A 148 13.19 -9.62 6.71
CA TRP A 148 13.16 -9.55 8.17
C TRP A 148 12.83 -8.14 8.69
N GLY A 149 13.43 -7.09 8.10
CA GLY A 149 13.16 -5.71 8.52
C GLY A 149 11.70 -5.33 8.36
N SER A 150 11.09 -5.68 7.23
CA SER A 150 9.67 -5.42 6.97
C SER A 150 8.73 -6.19 7.91
N SER A 151 9.16 -7.32 8.47
CA SER A 151 8.35 -8.09 9.44
C SER A 151 8.27 -7.45 10.84
N THR A 152 9.08 -6.44 11.12
CA THR A 152 9.13 -5.78 12.43
C THR A 152 8.18 -4.59 12.56
N TYR A 153 7.54 -4.19 11.47
CA TYR A 153 6.53 -3.14 11.51
C TYR A 153 5.34 -3.60 12.36
N THR A 154 4.86 -2.71 13.22
CA THR A 154 3.66 -2.96 14.02
C THR A 154 2.56 -2.07 13.48
N GLU A 155 1.53 -2.69 12.90
CA GLU A 155 0.34 -1.99 12.42
C GLU A 155 -0.42 -1.38 13.61
N CYS A 156 -0.82 -0.12 13.46
CA CYS A 156 -1.74 0.54 14.39
C CYS A 156 -3.17 0.10 14.06
N GLU A 157 -4.02 -0.21 15.04
CA GLU A 157 -5.38 -0.67 14.75
C GLU A 157 -6.27 0.43 14.17
N GLY A 158 -7.34 0.04 13.47
CA GLY A 158 -8.32 0.96 12.89
C GLY A 158 -8.17 1.13 11.37
N ASP A 159 -8.59 2.27 10.85
CA ASP A 159 -8.55 2.56 9.42
C ASP A 159 -7.10 2.73 8.91
N GLN A 160 -6.65 1.81 8.05
CA GLN A 160 -5.29 1.81 7.48
C GLN A 160 -5.10 2.78 6.31
N ILE A 161 -6.17 3.43 5.83
CA ILE A 161 -6.13 4.28 4.64
C ILE A 161 -6.77 5.64 4.88
N LEU A 162 -6.56 6.21 6.07
CA LEU A 162 -6.80 7.63 6.29
C LEU A 162 -5.79 8.44 5.51
N LYS A 163 -6.25 9.52 4.88
CA LYS A 163 -5.42 10.48 4.15
C LYS A 163 -5.68 11.89 4.62
N TRP A 164 -4.76 12.80 4.28
CA TRP A 164 -4.99 14.23 4.43
C TRP A 164 -6.26 14.64 3.67
N LYS A 165 -7.13 15.35 4.38
CA LYS A 165 -8.35 15.89 3.81
C LYS A 165 -7.98 17.06 2.92
N ASN A 166 -8.14 16.87 1.63
CA ASN A 166 -8.08 17.94 0.64
C ASN A 166 -9.48 18.53 0.51
N ASP A 167 -9.62 19.86 0.50
CA ASP A 167 -10.92 20.58 0.42
C ASP A 167 -11.69 20.36 -0.91
N THR A 168 -11.31 19.36 -1.69
CA THR A 168 -12.07 18.85 -2.83
C THR A 168 -13.15 17.88 -2.36
N GLY A 169 -14.17 18.38 -1.66
CA GLY A 169 -15.42 17.67 -1.34
C GLY A 169 -15.73 17.54 0.15
#